data_AF-A0AA39N7F2-F1
#
_entry.id   AF-A0AA39N7F2-F1
#
_cell.length_a   1.000
_cell.length_b   1.000
_cell.length_c   1.000
_cell.angle_alpha   90.00
_cell.angle_beta   90.00
_cell.angle_gamma   90.00
#
_symmetry.space_group_name_H-M   'P 1'
#
loop_
_entity.id
_entity.type
_entity.pdbx_description
1 polymer ?
#
loop_
_entity_poly.entity_id
_entity_poly.type
_entity_poly.pdbx_seq_one_letter_code
_entity_poly.pdbx_strand_id
1 'polypeptide(L)'
;MSIGSGCALDYHDIVDEFVSSIRDFRDEELLTQDDWHAIELVTGWLKAFCVATTDMSTTQHPMLSTMHTIFHGLQSHLRDILRELPDDIAPQIKTGLIEAHCKLSDYYYKYDESPLYTWAAFLDPRVSYEGMLDDYADDETLLKYLESAKMSLRLHFHLHYANKSGQKVQPAPSVTLAPRIGQLPSLGSPQKINFTSCHN
;
A
#
# COMPACT_ATOMS: atom_id res chain seq x y z
N MET A 1 11.22 -23.12 19.58
CA MET A 1 11.20 -22.09 20.65
C MET A 1 10.55 -20.86 20.05
N SER A 2 9.28 -20.64 20.34
CA SER A 2 8.56 -19.44 19.89
C SER A 2 8.96 -18.30 20.82
N ILE A 3 9.49 -17.22 20.26
CA ILE A 3 9.75 -15.98 21.02
C ILE A 3 8.37 -15.37 21.22
N GLY A 4 7.78 -15.56 22.42
CA GLY A 4 6.51 -14.93 22.78
C GLY A 4 6.63 -13.42 22.56
N SER A 5 5.78 -12.86 21.70
CA SER A 5 5.89 -11.49 21.20
C SER A 5 5.49 -10.45 22.25
N GLY A 6 5.20 -10.85 23.49
CA GLY A 6 4.75 -9.96 24.55
C GLY A 6 3.41 -9.30 24.25
N CYS A 7 2.63 -9.85 23.31
CA CYS A 7 1.34 -9.31 22.93
C CYS A 7 0.27 -9.82 23.89
N ALA A 8 -0.75 -9.02 24.19
CA ALA A 8 -1.88 -9.45 25.03
C ALA A 8 -2.55 -10.74 24.52
N LEU A 9 -2.54 -10.96 23.20
CA LEU A 9 -3.01 -12.19 22.55
C LEU A 9 -2.28 -13.45 23.03
N ASP A 10 -0.99 -13.36 23.33
CA ASP A 10 -0.18 -14.49 23.82
C ASP A 10 -0.58 -14.93 25.24
N TYR A 11 -1.37 -14.10 25.94
CA TYR A 11 -1.75 -14.29 27.34
C TYR A 11 -3.27 -14.20 27.56
N HIS A 12 -4.09 -14.39 26.51
CA HIS A 12 -5.54 -14.21 26.62
C HIS A 12 -6.17 -15.08 27.73
N ASP A 13 -5.73 -16.34 27.87
CA ASP A 13 -6.15 -17.22 28.99
C ASP A 13 -5.89 -16.59 30.37
N ILE A 14 -4.74 -15.95 30.54
CA ILE A 14 -4.35 -15.29 31.81
C ILE A 14 -5.16 -14.03 32.03
N VAL A 15 -5.44 -13.28 30.96
CA VAL A 15 -6.29 -12.08 31.00
C VAL A 15 -7.70 -12.48 31.42
N ASP A 16 -8.28 -13.50 30.81
CA ASP A 16 -9.64 -13.96 31.12
C ASP A 16 -9.74 -14.50 32.55
N GLU A 17 -8.74 -15.26 33.02
CA GLU A 17 -8.65 -15.71 34.41
C GLU A 17 -8.57 -14.53 35.39
N PHE A 18 -7.72 -13.54 35.06
CA PHE A 18 -7.53 -12.35 35.89
C PHE A 18 -8.80 -11.51 36.00
N VAL A 19 -9.46 -11.23 34.86
CA VAL A 19 -10.71 -10.45 34.81
C VAL A 19 -11.82 -11.17 35.57
N SER A 20 -11.93 -12.49 35.42
CA SER A 20 -12.91 -13.32 36.15
C SER A 20 -12.70 -13.31 37.68
N SER A 21 -11.45 -13.16 38.12
CA SER A 21 -11.09 -13.16 39.55
C SER A 21 -11.51 -11.87 40.27
N ILE A 22 -11.40 -10.72 39.58
CA ILE A 22 -11.67 -9.40 40.14
C ILE A 22 -13.18 -9.17 40.29
N ARG A 23 -13.59 -8.83 41.51
CA ARG A 23 -15.01 -8.64 41.85
C ARG A 23 -15.69 -7.51 41.07
N ASP A 24 -14.93 -6.46 40.76
CA ASP A 24 -15.43 -5.25 40.09
C ASP A 24 -15.72 -5.47 38.60
N PHE A 25 -15.16 -6.52 37.98
CA PHE A 25 -15.36 -6.84 36.56
C PHE A 25 -16.27 -8.03 36.31
N ARG A 26 -16.87 -8.64 37.35
CA ARG A 26 -17.76 -9.81 37.18
C ARG A 26 -19.06 -9.51 36.46
N ASP A 27 -19.47 -8.24 36.50
CA ASP A 27 -20.68 -7.76 35.84
C ASP A 27 -20.38 -7.23 34.42
N GLU A 28 -19.09 -7.14 34.04
CA GLU A 28 -18.68 -6.82 32.67
C GLU A 28 -18.66 -8.09 31.81
N GLU A 29 -19.04 -7.93 30.53
CA GLU A 29 -19.06 -9.02 29.57
C GLU A 29 -17.61 -9.41 29.23
N LEU A 30 -17.23 -10.63 29.62
CA LEU A 30 -15.93 -11.20 29.26
C LEU A 30 -15.84 -11.31 27.75
N LEU A 31 -14.64 -11.07 27.22
CA LEU A 31 -14.36 -11.29 25.80
C LEU A 31 -14.69 -12.74 25.45
N THR A 32 -15.49 -12.91 24.42
CA THR A 32 -15.82 -14.22 23.89
C THR A 32 -14.65 -14.77 23.06
N GLN A 33 -14.68 -16.05 22.74
CA GLN A 33 -13.70 -16.63 21.82
C GLN A 33 -13.72 -15.95 20.44
N ASP A 34 -14.90 -15.50 20.02
CA ASP A 34 -15.10 -14.78 18.75
C ASP A 34 -14.47 -13.38 18.81
N ASP A 35 -14.52 -12.71 19.97
CA ASP A 35 -13.82 -11.44 20.18
C ASP A 35 -12.31 -11.61 20.11
N TRP A 36 -11.77 -12.64 20.78
CA TRP A 36 -10.33 -12.94 20.73
C TRP A 36 -9.87 -13.25 19.31
N HIS A 37 -10.67 -14.00 18.55
CA HIS A 37 -10.40 -14.27 17.14
C HIS A 37 -10.43 -12.99 16.29
N ALA A 38 -11.42 -12.11 16.49
CA ALA A 38 -11.48 -10.84 15.80
C ALA A 38 -10.27 -9.93 16.13
N ILE A 39 -9.82 -9.91 17.39
CA ILE A 39 -8.62 -9.17 17.80
C ILE A 39 -7.38 -9.75 17.10
N GLU A 40 -7.27 -11.08 17.00
CA GLU A 40 -6.17 -11.74 16.29
C GLU A 40 -6.12 -11.33 14.81
N LEU A 41 -7.25 -11.38 14.10
CA LEU A 41 -7.36 -10.97 12.71
C LEU A 41 -6.93 -9.51 12.51
N VAL A 42 -7.50 -8.59 13.29
CA VAL A 42 -7.17 -7.15 13.20
C VAL A 42 -5.70 -6.89 13.51
N THR A 43 -5.17 -7.55 14.55
CA THR A 43 -3.76 -7.40 14.93
C THR A 43 -2.83 -7.97 13.86
N GLY A 44 -3.21 -9.09 13.22
CA GLY A 44 -2.50 -9.67 12.08
C GLY A 44 -2.38 -8.67 10.92
N TRP A 45 -3.48 -7.99 10.58
CA TRP A 45 -3.44 -6.95 9.57
C TRP A 45 -2.61 -5.73 9.96
N LEU A 46 -2.72 -5.24 11.20
CA LEU A 46 -1.91 -4.12 11.69
C LEU A 46 -0.40 -4.44 11.65
N LYS A 47 -0.02 -5.69 11.96
CA LYS A 47 1.36 -6.16 11.80
C LYS A 47 1.79 -6.14 10.33
N ALA A 48 0.97 -6.66 9.42
CA ALA A 48 1.25 -6.62 7.99
C ALA A 48 1.40 -5.19 7.46
N PHE A 49 0.54 -4.28 7.90
CA PHE A 49 0.61 -2.85 7.58
C PHE A 49 1.89 -2.19 8.12
N CYS A 50 2.29 -2.52 9.35
CA CYS A 50 3.53 -2.02 9.94
C CYS A 50 4.77 -2.49 9.17
N VAL A 51 4.81 -3.78 8.79
CA VAL A 51 5.89 -4.33 7.94
C VAL A 51 5.93 -3.61 6.60
N ALA A 52 4.80 -3.52 5.91
CA ALA A 52 4.71 -2.86 4.61
C ALA A 52 5.20 -1.39 4.65
N THR A 53 4.79 -0.63 5.65
CA THR A 53 5.20 0.77 5.81
C THR A 53 6.66 0.93 6.22
N THR A 54 7.18 0.00 7.02
CA THR A 54 8.61 -0.06 7.36
C THR A 54 9.44 -0.35 6.11
N ASP A 55 9.05 -1.34 5.31
CA ASP A 55 9.72 -1.65 4.05
C ASP A 55 9.68 -0.43 3.12
N MET A 56 8.51 0.20 2.98
CA MET A 56 8.35 1.39 2.14
C MET A 56 9.14 2.63 2.59
N SER A 57 9.40 2.77 3.89
CA SER A 57 10.12 3.93 4.44
C SER A 57 11.64 3.74 4.49
N THR A 58 12.12 2.49 4.47
CA THR A 58 13.55 2.17 4.63
C THR A 58 14.30 2.02 3.31
N THR A 59 13.61 1.79 2.19
CA THR A 59 14.27 1.60 0.90
C THR A 59 14.88 2.90 0.37
N GLN A 60 16.18 2.85 0.03
CA GLN A 60 16.87 3.92 -0.69
C GLN A 60 16.58 3.92 -2.20
N HIS A 61 15.90 2.88 -2.71
CA HIS A 61 15.59 2.72 -4.13
C HIS A 61 14.12 3.03 -4.42
N PRO A 62 13.81 3.59 -5.61
CA PRO A 62 12.45 3.91 -5.99
C PRO A 62 11.57 2.65 -5.99
N MET A 63 10.57 2.63 -5.11
CA MET A 63 9.60 1.53 -4.93
C MET A 63 8.34 1.65 -5.79
N LEU A 64 8.41 2.43 -6.87
CA LEU A 64 7.21 2.76 -7.65
C LEU A 64 6.46 1.51 -8.15
N SER A 65 7.20 0.48 -8.54
CA SER A 65 6.67 -0.82 -9.00
C SER A 65 6.10 -1.67 -7.86
N THR A 66 6.75 -1.68 -6.68
CA THR A 66 6.36 -2.53 -5.54
C THR A 66 5.22 -1.90 -4.71
N MET A 67 5.10 -0.58 -4.75
CA MET A 67 4.05 0.19 -4.07
C MET A 67 2.66 -0.35 -4.44
N HIS A 68 2.46 -0.64 -5.72
CA HIS A 68 1.24 -1.23 -6.24
C HIS A 68 0.88 -2.56 -5.56
N THR A 69 1.81 -3.51 -5.58
CA THR A 69 1.62 -4.86 -4.99
C THR A 69 1.39 -4.78 -3.48
N ILE A 70 2.09 -3.89 -2.78
CA ILE A 70 1.92 -3.69 -1.34
C ILE A 70 0.50 -3.20 -1.02
N PHE A 71 0.02 -2.17 -1.72
CA PHE A 71 -1.33 -1.65 -1.48
C PHE A 71 -2.40 -2.68 -1.82
N HIS A 72 -2.26 -3.37 -2.95
CA HIS A 72 -3.20 -4.42 -3.34
C HIS A 72 -3.23 -5.56 -2.30
N GLY A 73 -2.07 -6.03 -1.84
CA GLY A 73 -1.97 -7.05 -0.80
C GLY A 73 -2.65 -6.63 0.51
N LEU A 74 -2.44 -5.38 0.95
CA LEU A 74 -3.10 -4.85 2.16
C LEU A 74 -4.62 -4.74 2.01
N GLN A 75 -5.12 -4.35 0.84
CA GLN A 75 -6.55 -4.29 0.54
C GLN A 75 -7.19 -5.68 0.49
N SER A 76 -6.54 -6.64 -0.18
CA SER A 76 -7.04 -8.02 -0.21
C SER A 76 -7.11 -8.61 1.19
N HIS A 77 -6.07 -8.41 2.00
CA HIS A 77 -6.06 -8.90 3.38
C HIS A 77 -7.20 -8.30 4.23
N LEU A 78 -7.51 -7.01 4.08
CA LEU A 78 -8.69 -6.41 4.74
C LEU A 78 -10.00 -7.04 4.26
N ARG A 79 -10.12 -7.29 2.96
CA ARG A 79 -11.31 -7.93 2.39
C ARG A 79 -11.50 -9.34 2.95
N ASP A 80 -10.43 -10.08 3.12
CA ASP A 80 -10.47 -11.43 3.67
C ASP A 80 -10.84 -11.40 5.16
N ILE A 81 -10.27 -10.48 5.95
CA ILE A 81 -10.69 -10.26 7.35
C ILE A 81 -12.17 -9.88 7.45
N LEU A 82 -12.66 -8.99 6.59
CA LEU A 82 -14.07 -8.59 6.57
C LEU A 82 -15.02 -9.75 6.23
N ARG A 83 -14.54 -10.79 5.54
CA ARG A 83 -15.29 -12.03 5.24
C ARG A 83 -15.25 -13.04 6.38
N GLU A 84 -14.13 -13.08 7.11
CA GLU A 84 -13.90 -14.01 8.23
C GLU A 84 -14.48 -13.50 9.55
N LEU A 85 -14.76 -12.20 9.66
CA LEU A 85 -15.31 -11.61 10.88
C LEU A 85 -16.71 -12.17 11.22
N PRO A 86 -16.96 -12.48 12.50
CA PRO A 86 -18.29 -12.85 12.99
C PRO A 86 -19.33 -11.75 12.75
N ASP A 87 -20.57 -12.13 12.50
CA ASP A 87 -21.68 -11.18 12.30
C ASP A 87 -22.05 -10.42 13.59
N ASP A 88 -21.76 -10.99 14.76
CA ASP A 88 -22.06 -10.43 16.08
C ASP A 88 -20.94 -9.53 16.62
N ILE A 89 -19.89 -9.28 15.83
CA ILE A 89 -18.78 -8.43 16.27
C ILE A 89 -19.22 -6.98 16.46
N ALA A 90 -18.57 -6.29 17.40
CA ALA A 90 -18.79 -4.88 17.65
C ALA A 90 -18.77 -4.07 16.33
N PRO A 91 -19.84 -3.31 16.02
CA PRO A 91 -19.99 -2.64 14.72
C PRO A 91 -18.87 -1.63 14.44
N GLN A 92 -18.21 -1.13 15.48
CA GLN A 92 -17.07 -0.23 15.40
C GLN A 92 -15.85 -0.90 14.74
N ILE A 93 -15.61 -2.20 14.99
CA ILE A 93 -14.51 -2.94 14.37
C ILE A 93 -14.74 -3.07 12.87
N LYS A 94 -15.94 -3.52 12.48
CA LYS A 94 -16.34 -3.65 11.08
C LYS A 94 -16.27 -2.30 10.35
N THR A 95 -16.78 -1.25 10.99
CA THR A 95 -16.72 0.12 10.45
C THR A 95 -15.28 0.58 10.28
N GLY A 96 -14.42 0.39 11.29
CA GLY A 96 -13.02 0.78 11.22
C GLY A 96 -12.24 0.08 10.11
N LEU A 97 -12.50 -1.21 9.88
CA LEU A 97 -11.87 -1.97 8.78
C LEU A 97 -12.38 -1.53 7.39
N ILE A 98 -13.68 -1.23 7.27
CA ILE A 98 -14.24 -0.67 6.04
C ILE A 98 -13.62 0.70 5.76
N GLU A 99 -13.52 1.57 6.78
CA GLU A 99 -12.88 2.88 6.65
C GLU A 99 -11.40 2.75 6.28
N ALA A 100 -10.67 1.80 6.87
CA ALA A 100 -9.29 1.51 6.52
C ALA A 100 -9.16 1.04 5.06
N HIS A 101 -10.06 0.15 4.60
CA HIS A 101 -10.10 -0.31 3.23
C HIS A 101 -10.37 0.83 2.26
N CYS A 102 -11.39 1.67 2.54
CA CYS A 102 -11.70 2.87 1.78
C CYS A 102 -10.51 3.84 1.76
N LYS A 103 -9.83 4.04 2.89
CA LYS A 103 -8.67 4.93 2.97
C LYS A 103 -7.51 4.43 2.10
N LEU A 104 -7.23 3.12 2.13
CA LEU A 104 -6.22 2.52 1.25
C LEU A 104 -6.61 2.64 -0.21
N SER A 105 -7.88 2.44 -0.53
CA SER A 105 -8.45 2.64 -1.87
C SER A 105 -8.26 4.08 -2.36
N ASP A 106 -8.59 5.07 -1.53
CA ASP A 106 -8.37 6.48 -1.83
C ASP A 106 -6.90 6.79 -2.09
N TYR A 107 -5.99 6.22 -1.30
CA TYR A 107 -4.56 6.36 -1.54
C TYR A 107 -4.17 5.75 -2.87
N TYR A 108 -4.60 4.53 -3.15
CA TYR A 108 -4.35 3.84 -4.41
C TYR A 108 -4.83 4.69 -5.61
N TYR A 109 -6.08 5.17 -5.61
CA TYR A 109 -6.63 5.97 -6.71
C TYR A 109 -6.02 7.36 -6.84
N LYS A 110 -5.65 8.03 -5.74
CA LYS A 110 -4.94 9.32 -5.80
C LYS A 110 -3.54 9.20 -6.41
N TYR A 111 -2.89 8.05 -6.26
CA TYR A 111 -1.62 7.76 -6.94
C TYR A 111 -1.84 7.28 -8.39
N ASP A 112 -2.98 6.65 -8.68
CA ASP A 112 -3.38 6.16 -10.00
C ASP A 112 -3.81 7.26 -10.99
N GLU A 113 -3.88 8.53 -10.58
CA GLU A 113 -3.98 9.65 -11.52
C GLU A 113 -2.79 9.66 -12.52
N SER A 114 -1.67 9.04 -12.13
CA SER A 114 -0.52 8.84 -13.00
C SER A 114 -0.38 7.36 -13.38
N PRO A 115 -0.36 7.04 -14.68
CA PRO A 115 -0.18 5.66 -15.13
C PRO A 115 1.25 5.13 -14.85
N LEU A 116 2.15 5.98 -14.34
CA LEU A 116 3.55 5.65 -14.11
C LEU A 116 3.77 4.53 -13.09
N TYR A 117 2.91 4.42 -12.07
CA TYR A 117 3.02 3.36 -11.06
C TYR A 117 2.77 1.99 -11.70
N THR A 118 1.66 1.86 -12.41
CA THR A 118 1.28 0.65 -13.15
C THR A 118 2.29 0.32 -14.25
N TRP A 119 2.80 1.32 -14.97
CA TRP A 119 3.85 1.11 -15.98
C TRP A 119 5.17 0.66 -15.36
N ALA A 120 5.56 1.23 -14.22
CA ALA A 120 6.76 0.78 -13.50
C ALA A 120 6.60 -0.67 -13.03
N ALA A 121 5.42 -1.07 -12.56
CA ALA A 121 5.12 -2.45 -12.19
C ALA A 121 5.24 -3.41 -13.38
N PHE A 122 4.73 -3.04 -14.57
CA PHE A 122 4.91 -3.83 -15.80
C PHE A 122 6.37 -4.05 -16.19
N LEU A 123 7.23 -3.08 -15.89
CA LEU A 123 8.64 -3.12 -16.24
C LEU A 123 9.52 -3.73 -15.15
N ASP A 124 8.98 -4.04 -13.96
CA ASP A 124 9.70 -4.69 -12.87
C ASP A 124 9.59 -6.21 -12.98
N PRO A 125 10.70 -6.93 -13.20
CA PRO A 125 10.68 -8.40 -13.32
C PRO A 125 10.17 -9.13 -12.08
N ARG A 126 10.17 -8.49 -10.91
CA ARG A 126 9.70 -9.09 -9.65
C ARG A 126 8.20 -9.05 -9.50
N VAL A 127 7.53 -8.12 -10.19
CA VAL A 127 6.06 -7.99 -10.20
C VAL A 127 5.52 -8.57 -11.49
N SER A 128 6.01 -8.07 -12.63
CA SER A 128 5.62 -8.43 -14.00
C SER A 128 4.13 -8.19 -14.30
N TYR A 129 3.81 -8.07 -15.58
CA TYR A 129 2.42 -7.97 -16.01
C TYR A 129 1.67 -9.30 -15.78
N GLU A 130 2.36 -10.43 -15.94
CA GLU A 130 1.83 -11.77 -15.69
C GLU A 130 1.45 -11.95 -14.21
N GLY A 131 2.31 -11.53 -13.27
CA GLY A 131 1.98 -11.57 -11.84
C GLY A 131 0.77 -10.71 -11.49
N MET A 132 0.65 -9.52 -12.09
CA MET A 132 -0.54 -8.67 -11.91
C MET A 132 -1.81 -9.27 -12.52
N LEU A 133 -1.71 -10.01 -13.62
CA LEU A 133 -2.87 -10.72 -14.19
C LEU A 133 -3.37 -11.80 -13.23
N ASP A 134 -2.46 -12.56 -12.64
CA ASP A 134 -2.80 -13.61 -11.68
C ASP A 134 -3.44 -13.01 -10.42
N ASP A 135 -2.86 -11.93 -9.89
CA ASP A 135 -3.41 -11.20 -8.73
C ASP A 135 -4.82 -10.63 -8.99
N TYR A 136 -5.13 -10.33 -10.25
CA TYR A 136 -6.38 -9.68 -10.66
C TYR A 136 -7.39 -10.66 -11.27
N ALA A 137 -7.12 -11.96 -11.24
CA ALA A 137 -7.94 -12.98 -11.91
C ALA A 137 -9.43 -12.89 -11.54
N ASP A 138 -9.74 -12.47 -10.31
CA ASP A 138 -11.10 -12.38 -9.79
C ASP A 138 -11.75 -10.98 -9.94
N ASP A 139 -11.05 -9.99 -10.50
CA ASP A 139 -11.55 -8.62 -10.66
C ASP A 139 -11.51 -8.17 -12.13
N GLU A 140 -12.64 -8.33 -12.82
CA GLU A 140 -12.80 -7.94 -14.23
C GLU A 140 -12.53 -6.44 -14.46
N THR A 141 -12.78 -5.59 -13.46
CA THR A 141 -12.56 -4.14 -13.56
C THR A 141 -11.07 -3.85 -13.56
N LEU A 142 -10.32 -4.47 -12.65
CA LEU A 142 -8.87 -4.34 -12.58
C LEU A 142 -8.18 -4.94 -13.80
N LEU A 143 -8.68 -6.05 -14.35
CA LEU A 143 -8.16 -6.62 -15.60
C LEU A 143 -8.35 -5.67 -16.80
N LYS A 144 -9.53 -5.07 -16.94
CA LYS A 144 -9.79 -4.06 -17.99
C LYS A 144 -8.87 -2.85 -17.85
N TYR A 145 -8.66 -2.39 -16.62
CA TYR A 145 -7.73 -1.32 -16.31
C TYR A 145 -6.30 -1.71 -16.71
N LEU A 146 -5.85 -2.94 -16.39
CA LEU A 146 -4.52 -3.45 -16.72
C LEU A 146 -4.25 -3.43 -18.24
N GLU A 147 -5.21 -3.89 -19.04
CA GLU A 147 -5.12 -3.85 -20.50
C GLU A 147 -5.05 -2.43 -21.05
N SER A 148 -5.89 -1.54 -20.52
CA SER A 148 -5.87 -0.12 -20.89
C SER A 148 -4.52 0.52 -20.59
N ALA A 149 -3.97 0.27 -19.40
CA ALA A 149 -2.66 0.77 -18.99
C ALA A 149 -1.54 0.24 -19.89
N LYS A 150 -1.58 -1.05 -20.27
CA LYS A 150 -0.60 -1.69 -21.17
C LYS A 150 -0.64 -1.09 -22.58
N MET A 151 -1.83 -0.87 -23.11
CA MET A 151 -2.03 -0.18 -24.40
C MET A 151 -1.47 1.25 -24.34
N SER A 152 -1.76 1.97 -23.26
CA SER A 152 -1.28 3.34 -23.04
C SER A 152 0.25 3.41 -22.95
N LEU A 153 0.90 2.48 -22.24
CA LEU A 153 2.36 2.37 -22.18
C LEU A 153 2.97 2.16 -23.57
N ARG A 154 2.40 1.23 -24.35
CA ARG A 154 2.87 0.97 -25.72
C ARG A 154 2.74 2.21 -26.58
N LEU A 155 1.62 2.92 -26.53
CA LEU A 155 1.41 4.15 -27.27
C LEU A 155 2.44 5.22 -26.87
N HIS A 156 2.66 5.41 -25.57
CA HIS A 156 3.63 6.36 -25.04
C HIS A 156 5.06 6.04 -25.52
N PHE A 157 5.45 4.77 -25.46
CA PHE A 157 6.75 4.31 -25.95
C PHE A 157 6.95 4.63 -27.45
N HIS A 158 5.95 4.34 -28.29
CA HIS A 158 6.05 4.61 -29.73
C HIS A 158 6.14 6.10 -30.04
N LEU A 159 5.33 6.91 -29.35
CA LEU A 159 5.29 8.35 -29.57
C LEU A 159 6.58 9.04 -29.16
N HIS A 160 7.17 8.65 -28.03
CA HIS A 160 8.27 9.40 -27.41
C HIS A 160 9.66 8.78 -27.59
N TYR A 161 9.76 7.47 -27.81
CA TYR A 161 11.03 6.74 -27.79
C TYR A 161 11.32 6.00 -29.11
N ALA A 162 10.35 5.30 -29.70
CA ALA A 162 10.59 4.47 -30.89
C ALA A 162 11.06 5.27 -32.13
N ASN A 163 10.64 6.53 -32.26
CA ASN A 163 11.02 7.39 -33.38
C ASN A 163 12.35 8.15 -33.16
N LYS A 164 12.92 8.13 -31.94
CA LYS A 164 14.15 8.87 -31.61
C LYS A 164 15.42 8.06 -31.81
N SER A 165 15.33 6.73 -31.87
CA SER A 165 16.45 5.82 -32.10
C SER A 165 17.04 5.87 -33.52
N GLY A 166 16.42 6.64 -34.44
CA GLY A 166 16.92 6.86 -35.82
C GLY A 166 17.62 8.21 -36.06
N GLN A 167 17.53 9.19 -35.15
CA GLN A 167 18.28 10.43 -35.28
C GLN A 167 19.69 10.25 -34.72
N LYS A 168 20.61 9.89 -35.61
CA LYS A 168 22.06 9.97 -35.38
C LYS A 168 22.37 11.41 -34.96
N VAL A 169 22.68 11.61 -33.68
CA VAL A 169 23.14 12.90 -33.15
C VAL A 169 24.34 13.33 -33.99
N GLN A 170 24.15 14.37 -34.80
CA GLN A 170 25.24 15.08 -35.45
C GLN A 170 26.11 15.68 -34.33
N PRO A 171 27.44 15.50 -34.33
CA PRO A 171 28.29 16.11 -33.30
C PRO A 171 28.15 17.63 -33.40
N ALA A 172 27.65 18.25 -32.34
CA ALA A 172 27.56 19.69 -32.24
C ALA A 172 28.98 20.31 -32.31
N PRO A 173 29.18 21.43 -33.03
CA PRO A 173 30.44 22.13 -33.04
C PRO A 173 30.74 22.66 -31.63
N SER A 174 31.96 22.44 -31.15
CA SER A 174 32.46 22.95 -29.88
C SER A 174 32.35 24.48 -29.85
N VAL A 175 31.41 25.01 -29.07
CA VAL A 175 31.35 26.44 -28.76
C VAL A 175 31.72 26.64 -27.30
N THR A 176 32.81 27.39 -27.15
CA THR A 176 33.48 27.88 -25.96
C THR A 176 32.53 28.47 -24.91
N LEU A 177 32.81 28.14 -23.64
CA LEU A 177 32.16 28.64 -22.43
C LEU A 177 32.19 30.17 -22.31
N ALA A 178 31.04 30.77 -22.02
CA ALA A 178 30.91 31.97 -21.22
C ALA A 178 29.57 31.97 -20.44
N PRO A 179 29.51 32.48 -19.19
CA PRO A 179 28.37 32.33 -18.31
C PRO A 179 27.37 33.47 -18.45
N ARG A 180 26.06 33.18 -18.51
CA ARG A 180 25.02 34.15 -18.11
C ARG A 180 23.69 33.50 -17.76
N ILE A 181 23.39 33.63 -16.46
CA ILE A 181 22.12 33.82 -15.76
C ILE A 181 20.89 34.01 -16.68
N GLY A 182 19.91 33.13 -16.50
CA GLY A 182 18.55 33.26 -17.01
C GLY A 182 17.67 32.13 -16.46
N GLN A 183 16.76 32.49 -15.55
CA GLN A 183 15.86 31.60 -14.83
C GLN A 183 14.92 30.83 -15.78
N LEU A 184 14.76 29.52 -15.54
CA LEU A 184 13.62 28.72 -16.01
C LEU A 184 12.75 28.37 -14.78
N PRO A 185 11.41 28.34 -14.88
CA PRO A 185 10.57 28.08 -13.73
C PRO A 185 10.73 26.62 -13.28
N SER A 186 11.10 26.47 -12.01
CA SER A 186 11.02 25.23 -11.26
C SER A 186 9.58 24.71 -11.28
N LEU A 187 9.28 23.68 -12.08
CA LEU A 187 8.14 22.82 -11.84
C LEU A 187 8.35 22.19 -10.46
N GLY A 188 7.55 22.67 -9.50
CA GLY A 188 7.70 22.37 -8.09
C GLY A 188 7.71 20.86 -7.84
N SER A 189 8.73 20.41 -7.12
CA SER A 189 8.65 19.13 -6.40
C SER A 189 7.44 19.18 -5.46
N PRO A 190 6.65 18.09 -5.36
CA PRO A 190 5.62 17.96 -4.35
C PRO A 190 6.26 18.20 -2.97
N GLN A 191 5.71 19.16 -2.23
CA GLN A 191 6.17 19.48 -0.89
C GLN A 191 6.12 18.23 -0.01
N LYS A 192 7.24 17.95 0.65
CA LYS A 192 7.37 16.93 1.69
C LYS A 192 6.46 17.35 2.85
N ILE A 193 5.28 16.72 2.94
CA ILE A 193 4.34 16.94 4.04
C ILE A 193 5.04 16.49 5.32
N ASN A 194 5.25 17.42 6.25
CA ASN A 194 5.94 17.17 7.50
C ASN A 194 4.88 16.83 8.56
N PHE A 195 4.72 15.55 8.90
CA PHE A 195 3.67 15.04 9.78
C PHE A 195 3.91 15.28 11.28
N THR A 196 5.00 15.95 11.67
CA THR A 196 5.40 16.12 13.07
C THR A 196 5.02 17.47 13.70
N SER A 197 4.22 18.31 13.03
CA SER A 197 3.98 19.69 13.50
C SER A 197 2.67 19.93 14.25
N CYS A 198 2.07 18.93 14.88
CA CYS A 198 0.85 19.12 15.68
C CYS A 198 1.07 18.71 17.14
N HIS A 199 1.95 19.42 17.86
CA HIS A 199 1.91 19.51 19.32
C HIS A 199 2.14 20.97 19.71
N ASN A 200 1.06 21.65 20.10
CA ASN A 200 1.00 22.71 21.10
C ASN A 200 -0.47 22.95 21.46
#